data_AF-A0A934YK82-F1
#
_entry.id   AF-A0A934YK82-F1
#
_cell.length_a   1.000
_cell.length_b   1.000
_cell.length_c   1.000
_cell.angle_alpha   90.00
_cell.angle_beta   90.00
_cell.angle_gamma   90.00
#
_symmetry.space_group_name_H-M   'P 1'
#
loop_
_entity.id
_entity.type
_entity.pdbx_description
1 polymer ?
#
loop_
_entity_poly.entity_id
_entity_poly.type
_entity_poly.pdbx_seq_one_letter_code
_entity_poly.pdbx_strand_id
1 'polypeptide(L)'
;MSEPVPPLPPPLPARLRRILELVYGVDGVVEARVWEWEAGVAVGVRPSASSSATELLARVEAQVLVVRHPGEAWSFGVLDD
;
A
#
# COMPACT_ATOMS: atom_id res chain seq x y z
N MET A 1 -1.82 -38.87 -11.47
CA MET A 1 -0.96 -37.92 -12.20
C MET A 1 -1.01 -36.64 -11.41
N SER A 2 0.07 -36.27 -10.71
CA SER A 2 0.09 -35.03 -9.93
C SER A 2 0.20 -33.86 -10.89
N GLU A 3 -0.71 -32.88 -10.79
CA GLU A 3 -0.58 -31.63 -11.54
C GLU A 3 0.72 -30.91 -11.17
N PRO A 4 1.40 -30.28 -12.14
CA PRO A 4 2.58 -29.47 -11.85
C PRO A 4 2.18 -28.27 -10.97
N VAL A 5 2.90 -28.08 -9.86
CA VAL A 5 2.71 -26.91 -9.01
C VAL A 5 3.06 -25.66 -9.82
N PRO A 6 2.17 -24.65 -9.89
CA PRO A 6 2.47 -23.42 -10.61
C PRO A 6 3.70 -22.73 -10.00
N PRO A 7 4.53 -22.05 -10.82
CA PRO A 7 5.67 -21.32 -10.30
C PRO A 7 5.20 -20.27 -9.29
N LEU A 8 5.96 -20.14 -8.20
CA LEU A 8 5.71 -19.09 -7.22
C LEU A 8 5.75 -17.72 -7.91
N PRO A 9 4.85 -16.78 -7.56
CA PRO A 9 4.93 -15.43 -8.10
C PRO A 9 6.29 -14.82 -7.77
N PRO A 10 6.82 -13.95 -8.65
CA PRO A 10 8.07 -13.28 -8.38
C PRO A 10 7.98 -12.50 -7.06
N PRO A 11 9.09 -12.41 -6.30
CA PRO A 11 9.10 -11.65 -5.07
C PRO A 11 8.74 -10.18 -5.35
N LEU A 12 7.98 -9.57 -4.43
CA LEU A 12 7.62 -8.16 -4.53
C LEU A 12 8.89 -7.30 -4.57
N PRO A 13 8.94 -6.25 -5.42
CA PRO A 13 10.04 -5.28 -5.40
C PRO A 13 10.27 -4.74 -3.99
N ALA A 14 11.54 -4.57 -3.61
CA ALA A 14 11.92 -4.19 -2.24
C ALA A 14 11.25 -2.88 -1.78
N ARG A 15 11.07 -1.93 -2.70
CA ARG A 15 10.39 -0.66 -2.46
C ARG A 15 8.92 -0.84 -2.16
N LEU A 16 8.19 -1.59 -3.01
CA LEU A 16 6.77 -1.86 -2.83
C LEU A 16 6.51 -2.60 -1.51
N ARG A 17 7.36 -3.57 -1.18
CA ARG A 17 7.34 -4.24 0.14
C ARG A 17 7.50 -3.22 1.27
N ARG A 18 8.47 -2.31 1.17
CA ARG A 18 8.71 -1.30 2.21
C ARG A 18 7.53 -0.33 2.37
N ILE A 19 6.88 0.07 1.28
CA ILE A 19 5.67 0.90 1.33
C ILE A 19 4.57 0.14 2.07
N LEU A 20 4.31 -1.13 1.70
CA LEU A 20 3.30 -1.94 2.38
C LEU A 20 3.59 -2.10 3.89
N GLU A 21 4.84 -2.38 4.27
CA GLU A 21 5.24 -2.44 5.69
C GLU A 21 4.92 -1.15 6.45
N LEU A 22 5.20 0.01 5.84
CA LEU A 22 4.92 1.31 6.44
C LEU A 22 3.40 1.55 6.58
N VAL A 23 2.63 1.22 5.55
CA VAL A 23 1.17 1.40 5.54
C VAL A 23 0.50 0.49 6.58
N TYR A 24 0.86 -0.79 6.63
CA TYR A 24 0.34 -1.72 7.65
C TYR A 24 0.81 -1.39 9.07
N GLY A 25 1.87 -0.60 9.22
CA GLY A 25 2.29 -0.07 10.51
C GLY A 25 1.37 1.03 11.06
N VAL A 26 0.42 1.54 10.27
CA VAL A 26 -0.53 2.57 10.72
C VAL A 26 -1.75 1.93 11.37
N ASP A 27 -1.97 2.23 12.65
CA ASP A 27 -3.13 1.75 13.40
C ASP A 27 -4.44 2.16 12.73
N GLY A 28 -5.29 1.15 12.46
CA GLY A 28 -6.58 1.31 11.80
C GLY A 28 -6.59 0.87 10.33
N VAL A 29 -5.46 0.49 9.73
CA VAL A 29 -5.43 -0.17 8.42
C VAL A 29 -5.78 -1.66 8.57
N VAL A 30 -6.83 -2.11 7.89
CA VAL A 30 -7.24 -3.53 7.84
C VAL A 30 -6.74 -4.21 6.56
N GLU A 31 -6.73 -3.48 5.45
CA GLU A 31 -6.20 -3.93 4.16
C GLU A 31 -5.46 -2.76 3.49
N ALA A 32 -4.41 -3.06 2.74
CA ALA A 32 -3.71 -2.10 1.91
C ALA A 32 -3.38 -2.67 0.54
N ARG A 33 -3.47 -1.81 -0.48
CA ARG A 33 -2.99 -2.06 -1.84
C ARG A 33 -2.11 -0.91 -2.28
N VAL A 34 -1.04 -1.25 -2.98
CA VAL A 34 -0.09 -0.28 -3.51
C VAL A 34 0.06 -0.56 -4.99
N TRP A 35 -0.10 0.49 -5.80
CA TRP A 35 0.17 0.49 -7.23
C TRP A 35 1.33 1.41 -7.50
N GLU A 36 2.32 0.93 -8.26
CA GLU A 36 3.49 1.70 -8.69
C GLU A 36 3.54 1.69 -10.21
N TRP A 37 3.74 2.85 -10.81
CA TRP A 37 3.98 3.04 -12.24
C TRP A 37 5.10 4.06 -12.44
N GLU A 38 5.54 4.26 -13.68
CA GLU A 38 6.78 4.99 -14.02
C GLU A 38 6.94 6.36 -13.34
N ALA A 39 5.84 7.08 -13.09
CA ALA A 39 5.87 8.44 -12.54
C ALA A 39 5.08 8.61 -11.24
N GLY A 40 4.61 7.53 -10.61
CA GLY A 40 3.79 7.68 -9.43
C GLY A 40 3.43 6.42 -8.68
N VAL A 41 2.86 6.65 -7.51
CA VAL A 41 2.40 5.63 -6.57
C VAL A 41 0.99 5.97 -6.12
N ALA A 42 0.11 4.96 -6.09
CA ALA A 42 -1.19 5.05 -5.45
C ALA A 42 -1.23 4.09 -4.27
N VAL A 43 -1.75 4.55 -3.15
CA VAL A 43 -1.97 3.75 -1.94
C VAL A 43 -3.46 3.75 -1.63
N GLY A 44 -4.05 2.55 -1.68
CA GLY A 44 -5.42 2.30 -1.26
C GLY A 44 -5.41 1.60 0.09
N VAL A 45 -6.22 2.08 1.04
CA VAL A 45 -6.38 1.43 2.35
C VAL A 45 -7.83 1.17 2.69
N ARG A 46 -8.08 0.11 3.47
CA ARG A 46 -9.36 -0.15 4.09
C ARG A 46 -9.28 0.21 5.57
N PRO A 47 -10.05 1.21 6.04
CA PRO A 47 -10.08 1.55 7.45
C PRO A 47 -10.81 0.49 8.26
N SER A 48 -10.40 0.29 9.52
CA SER A 48 -11.18 -0.44 10.52
C SER A 48 -12.49 0.29 10.80
N ALA A 49 -13.53 -0.42 11.25
CA ALA A 49 -14.84 0.15 11.57
C ALA A 49 -14.81 1.32 12.58
N SER A 50 -13.80 1.40 13.45
CA SER A 50 -13.64 2.45 14.44
C SER A 50 -12.73 3.61 14.01
N SER A 51 -12.22 3.62 12.77
CA SER A 51 -11.26 4.62 12.29
C SER A 51 -11.92 5.57 11.29
N SER A 52 -11.68 6.88 11.45
CA SER A 52 -12.01 7.87 10.43
C SER A 52 -11.13 7.67 9.19
N ALA A 53 -11.75 7.51 8.02
CA ALA A 53 -11.02 7.31 6.76
C ALA A 53 -10.10 8.49 6.43
N THR A 54 -10.59 9.72 6.61
CA THR A 54 -9.81 10.94 6.33
C THR A 54 -8.57 11.04 7.23
N GLU A 55 -8.73 10.81 8.54
CA GLU A 55 -7.62 10.85 9.49
C GLU A 55 -6.63 9.70 9.26
N LEU A 56 -7.13 8.52 8.89
CA LEU A 56 -6.29 7.39 8.54
C LEU A 56 -5.44 7.69 7.30
N LEU A 57 -6.06 8.22 6.23
CA LEU A 57 -5.33 8.58 5.01
C LEU A 57 -4.24 9.61 5.27
N ALA A 58 -4.51 10.63 6.09
CA ALA A 58 -3.49 11.62 6.47
C ALA A 58 -2.30 10.99 7.22
N ARG A 59 -2.55 10.03 8.12
CA ARG A 59 -1.49 9.29 8.82
C ARG A 59 -0.70 8.38 7.88
N VAL A 60 -1.39 7.71 6.96
CA VAL A 60 -0.77 6.87 5.93
C VAL A 60 0.13 7.71 5.03
N GLU A 61 -0.35 8.85 4.54
CA GLU A 61 0.44 9.77 3.73
C GLU A 61 1.71 10.20 4.46
N ALA A 62 1.60 10.66 5.70
CA ALA A 62 2.75 11.06 6.50
C ALA A 62 3.78 9.93 6.69
N GLN A 63 3.30 8.70 6.91
CA GLN A 63 4.15 7.54 7.20
C GLN A 63 4.97 7.08 5.97
N VAL A 64 4.46 7.26 4.75
CA VAL A 64 5.14 6.82 3.53
C VAL A 64 6.02 7.88 2.88
N LEU A 65 5.99 9.13 3.38
CA LEU A 65 6.86 10.22 2.86
C LEU A 65 8.35 9.86 2.90
N VAL A 66 8.77 9.00 3.84
CA VAL A 66 10.18 8.61 4.02
C VAL A 66 10.73 7.80 2.83
N VAL A 67 9.85 7.19 2.01
CA VAL A 67 10.22 6.37 0.84
C VAL A 67 9.84 7.02 -0.50
N ARG A 68 9.39 8.28 -0.46
CA ARG A 68 9.02 9.04 -1.65
C ARG A 68 10.26 9.50 -2.42
N HIS A 69 10.24 9.35 -3.73
CA HIS A 69 11.28 9.91 -4.59
C HIS A 69 10.93 11.34 -5.04
N PRO A 70 11.93 12.22 -5.24
CA PRO A 70 11.69 13.55 -5.79
C PRO A 70 11.00 13.50 -7.15
N GLY A 71 9.98 14.34 -7.34
CA GLY A 71 9.23 14.43 -8.60
C GLY A 71 8.12 13.38 -8.77
N GLU A 72 7.96 12.46 -7.82
CA GLU A 72 6.95 11.41 -7.90
C GLU A 72 5.55 11.91 -7.50
N ALA A 73 4.54 11.55 -8.29
CA ALA A 73 3.14 11.80 -7.96
C ALA A 73 2.59 10.73 -7.01
N TRP A 74 1.90 11.15 -5.95
CA TRP A 74 1.30 10.25 -4.97
C TRP A 74 -0.20 10.51 -4.82
N SER A 75 -0.97 9.43 -4.77
CA SER A 75 -2.42 9.46 -4.58
C SER A 75 -2.84 8.50 -3.47
N PHE A 76 -3.79 8.91 -2.64
CA PHE A 76 -4.28 8.13 -1.50
C PHE A 76 -5.79 7.99 -1.56
N GLY A 77 -6.31 6.80 -1.26
CA GLY A 77 -7.74 6.54 -1.32
C GLY A 77 -8.19 5.39 -0.42
N VAL A 78 -9.50 5.29 -0.25
CA VAL A 78 -10.13 4.18 0.46
C VAL A 78 -10.44 3.07 -0.54
N LEU A 79 -10.17 1.82 -0.17
CA LEU A 79 -10.63 0.65 -0.92
C LEU A 79 -12.11 0.44 -0.65
N ASP A 80 -12.93 0.60 -1.68
CA ASP A 80 -14.33 0.13 -1.69
C ASP A 80 -14.38 -1.39 -1.87
N ASP A 81 -15.53 -2.00 -1.58
CA ASP A 81 -15.78 -3.45 -1.85
C ASP A 81 -16.24 -3.71 -3.29
#